data_AF-A0A3D5VAY4-F1
#
_entry.id   AF-A0A3D5VAY4-F1
#
_cell.length_a   1.000
_cell.length_b   1.000
_cell.length_c   1.000
_cell.angle_alpha   90.00
_cell.angle_beta   90.00
_cell.angle_gamma   90.00
#
_symmetry.space_group_name_H-M   'P 1'
#
loop_
_entity.id
_entity.type
_entity.pdbx_description
1 polymer ?
#
loop_
_entity_poly.entity_id
_entity_poly.type
_entity_poly.pdbx_seq_one_letter_code
_entity_poly.pdbx_strand_id
1 'polypeptide(L)'
;FIKSVCVWRNPKENYQKKILAALMEKTIPNTKIKYVHKDEDPRDYRVDFSKIKNELGFQITKTVPESIRNLYNLLKNNILINPFEKKYRNI
;
A
#
# COMPACT_ATOMS: atom_id res chain seq x y z
N PHE A 1 2.15 12.83 -10.82
CA PHE A 1 1.84 11.40 -10.99
C PHE A 1 2.96 10.54 -10.39
N ILE A 2 2.95 10.23 -9.09
CA ILE A 2 3.78 9.12 -8.59
C ILE A 2 3.26 7.85 -9.28
N LYS A 3 3.97 7.32 -10.29
CA LYS A 3 3.42 6.22 -11.09
C LYS A 3 3.56 4.88 -10.38
N SER A 4 4.31 4.80 -9.28
CA SER A 4 4.61 3.56 -8.56
C SER A 4 4.66 3.78 -7.04
N VAL A 5 3.94 2.95 -6.27
CA VAL A 5 4.04 2.81 -4.82
C VAL A 5 4.84 1.54 -4.56
N CYS A 6 6.06 1.72 -4.05
CA CYS A 6 6.98 0.63 -3.79
C CYS A 6 6.69 0.04 -2.41
N VAL A 7 6.27 -1.22 -2.35
CA VAL A 7 6.17 -1.98 -1.10
C VAL A 7 7.25 -3.05 -1.13
N TRP A 8 7.83 -3.32 0.04
CA TRP A 8 9.10 -3.98 0.26
C TRP A 8 9.39 -5.22 -0.63
N ARG A 9 10.63 -5.26 -1.12
CA ARG A 9 11.40 -6.43 -1.59
C ARG A 9 10.65 -7.51 -2.40
N ASN A 10 10.07 -7.12 -3.52
CA ASN A 10 10.03 -7.96 -4.73
C ASN A 10 9.89 -7.00 -5.92
N PRO A 11 10.61 -7.16 -7.05
CA PRO A 11 10.19 -6.46 -8.28
C PRO A 11 8.69 -6.70 -8.61
N LYS A 12 8.10 -7.78 -8.07
CA LYS A 12 6.66 -8.08 -8.12
C LYS A 12 5.77 -7.26 -7.17
N GLU A 13 6.31 -6.62 -6.13
CA GLU A 13 5.57 -5.83 -5.13
C GLU A 13 5.70 -4.31 -5.35
N ASN A 14 6.24 -3.91 -6.50
CA ASN A 14 6.18 -2.53 -6.96
C ASN A 14 4.89 -2.32 -7.76
N TYR A 15 3.94 -1.56 -7.21
CA TYR A 15 2.61 -1.41 -7.80
C TYR A 15 2.37 0.00 -8.29
N GLN A 16 1.81 0.15 -9.48
CA GLN A 16 1.28 1.43 -9.88
C GLN A 16 0.00 1.75 -9.08
N LYS A 17 -0.28 3.04 -8.83
CA LYS A 17 -1.51 3.47 -8.12
C LYS A 17 -2.77 2.85 -8.72
N LYS A 18 -2.82 2.71 -10.06
CA LYS A 18 -3.92 2.06 -10.78
C LYS A 18 -4.09 0.58 -10.43
N ILE A 19 -2.97 -0.15 -10.23
CA ILE A 19 -3.00 -1.56 -9.87
C ILE A 19 -3.46 -1.71 -8.42
N LEU A 20 -3.00 -0.84 -7.51
CA LEU A 20 -3.51 -0.82 -6.14
C LEU A 20 -5.02 -0.58 -6.09
N ALA A 21 -5.51 0.39 -6.88
CA ALA A 21 -6.95 0.65 -6.96
C ALA A 21 -7.73 -0.59 -7.46
N ALA A 22 -7.24 -1.26 -8.49
CA ALA A 22 -7.83 -2.51 -8.99
C ALA A 22 -7.79 -3.66 -7.96
N LEU A 23 -6.71 -3.78 -7.17
CA LEU A 23 -6.62 -4.78 -6.10
C LEU A 23 -7.63 -4.50 -4.97
N MET A 24 -7.84 -3.21 -4.64
CA MET A 24 -8.84 -2.79 -3.66
C MET A 24 -10.26 -3.08 -4.16
N GLU A 25 -10.57 -2.74 -5.41
CA GLU A 25 -11.88 -3.01 -6.03
C GLU A 25 -12.22 -4.50 -6.04
N LYS A 26 -11.24 -5.37 -6.30
CA LYS A 26 -11.40 -6.83 -6.22
C LYS A 26 -11.68 -7.34 -4.80
N THR A 27 -11.23 -6.62 -3.78
CA THR A 27 -11.30 -7.06 -2.38
C THR A 27 -12.52 -6.46 -1.66
N ILE A 28 -12.89 -5.22 -1.97
CA ILE A 28 -13.89 -4.44 -1.27
C ILE A 28 -15.13 -4.31 -2.18
N PRO A 29 -16.26 -4.94 -1.84
CA PRO A 29 -17.46 -4.87 -2.66
C PRO A 29 -18.01 -3.44 -2.74
N ASN A 30 -18.63 -3.08 -3.87
CA ASN A 30 -19.24 -1.76 -4.12
C ASN A 30 -18.27 -0.57 -4.04
N THR A 31 -16.97 -0.80 -4.25
CA THR A 31 -15.97 0.27 -4.32
C THR A 31 -16.20 1.16 -5.53
N LYS A 32 -16.18 2.49 -5.34
CA LYS A 32 -16.20 3.48 -6.42
C LYS A 32 -14.85 4.20 -6.49
N ILE A 33 -14.10 4.00 -7.57
CA ILE A 33 -12.83 4.67 -7.78
C ILE A 33 -13.07 5.99 -8.52
N LYS A 34 -12.63 7.11 -7.93
CA LYS A 34 -12.62 8.42 -8.58
C LYS A 34 -11.20 8.79 -8.96
N TYR A 35 -10.95 8.99 -10.25
CA TYR A 35 -9.70 9.54 -10.75
C TYR A 35 -9.75 11.07 -10.65
N VAL A 36 -8.86 11.65 -9.87
CA VAL A 36 -8.74 13.11 -9.73
C VAL A 36 -7.44 13.53 -10.40
N HIS A 37 -7.54 14.45 -11.36
CA HIS A 37 -6.35 15.06 -11.94
C HIS A 37 -5.74 16.03 -10.93
N LYS A 38 -4.44 15.87 -10.67
CA LYS A 38 -3.63 16.81 -9.92
C LYS A 38 -2.31 16.96 -10.66
N ASP A 39 -1.85 18.19 -10.81
CA ASP A 39 -0.49 18.53 -11.25
C ASP A 39 0.51 18.20 -10.14
N GLU A 40 0.66 16.90 -9.89
CA GLU A 40 1.68 16.35 -9.00
C GLU A 40 2.88 15.93 -9.84
N ASP A 41 4.05 16.03 -9.24
CA ASP A 41 5.31 15.56 -9.79
C ASP A 41 5.21 14.11 -10.32
N PRO A 42 5.61 13.82 -11.58
CA PRO A 42 5.50 12.51 -12.19
C PRO A 42 6.62 11.51 -11.80
N ARG A 43 7.50 11.86 -10.84
CA ARG A 43 8.66 11.05 -10.46
C ARG A 43 8.27 9.62 -10.07
N ASP A 44 9.02 8.68 -10.66
CA ASP A 44 8.98 7.27 -10.35
C ASP A 44 10.15 6.91 -9.43
N TYR A 45 9.84 6.52 -8.20
CA TYR A 45 10.84 6.06 -7.24
C TYR A 45 10.81 4.54 -7.14
N ARG A 46 12.01 3.94 -7.22
CA ARG A 46 12.24 2.54 -6.89
C ARG A 46 13.22 2.49 -5.73
N VAL A 47 12.81 1.89 -4.63
CA VAL A 47 13.65 1.73 -3.44
C VAL A 47 14.34 0.37 -3.49
N ASP A 48 15.64 0.35 -3.28
CA ASP A 48 16.39 -0.89 -3.05
C ASP A 48 16.42 -1.24 -1.56
N PHE A 49 15.97 -2.45 -1.23
CA PHE A 49 15.93 -2.97 0.14
C PHE A 49 17.04 -4.02 0.37
N SER A 50 18.03 -4.13 -0.51
CA SER A 50 19.14 -5.07 -0.39
C SER A 50 19.97 -4.79 0.87
N LYS A 51 20.29 -3.51 1.12
CA LYS A 51 21.05 -3.09 2.31
C LYS A 51 20.43 -3.58 3.60
N ILE A 52 19.16 -3.27 3.86
CA ILE A 52 18.52 -3.62 5.13
C ILE A 52 18.32 -5.14 5.33
N LYS A 53 18.16 -5.93 4.25
CA LYS A 53 18.19 -7.38 4.39
C LYS A 53 19.59 -7.89 4.71
N ASN A 54 20.61 -7.38 4.03
CA ASN A 54 21.97 -7.91 4.17
C ASN A 54 22.55 -7.53 5.53
N GLU A 55 22.34 -6.29 5.98
CA GLU A 55 22.87 -5.79 7.24
C GLU A 55 22.06 -6.24 8.46
N LEU A 56 20.73 -6.28 8.34
CA LEU A 56 19.83 -6.49 9.48
C LEU A 56 18.94 -7.72 9.35
N GLY A 57 19.08 -8.51 8.28
CA GLY A 57 18.32 -9.75 8.10
C GLY A 57 16.83 -9.58 7.80
N PHE A 58 16.32 -8.35 7.60
CA PHE A 58 14.89 -8.12 7.44
C PHE A 58 14.31 -8.76 6.17
N GLN A 59 13.13 -9.36 6.34
CA GLN A 59 12.38 -10.01 5.26
C GLN A 59 10.90 -9.64 5.35
N ILE A 60 10.22 -9.65 4.20
CA ILE A 60 8.77 -9.47 4.15
C ILE A 60 8.06 -10.72 4.64
N THR A 61 6.99 -10.54 5.39
CA THR A 61 6.13 -11.63 5.88
C THR A 61 4.72 -11.59 5.29
N LYS A 62 4.37 -10.49 4.61
CA LYS A 62 3.05 -10.24 4.01
C LYS A 62 3.21 -9.49 2.68
N THR A 63 2.39 -9.84 1.71
CA THR A 63 2.27 -9.17 0.41
C THR A 63 1.26 -8.03 0.45
N VAL A 64 1.25 -7.15 -0.55
CA VAL A 64 0.25 -6.08 -0.67
C VAL A 64 -1.19 -6.62 -0.77
N PRO A 65 -1.51 -7.63 -1.61
CA PRO A 65 -2.87 -8.17 -1.67
C PRO A 65 -3.33 -8.78 -0.33
N GLU A 66 -2.45 -9.49 0.37
CA GLU A 66 -2.75 -10.00 1.72
C GLU A 66 -3.02 -8.89 2.72
N SER A 67 -2.21 -7.83 2.66
CA SER A 67 -2.36 -6.67 3.55
C SER A 67 -3.67 -5.92 3.30
N ILE A 68 -4.08 -5.75 2.04
CA ILE A 68 -5.38 -5.16 1.68
C ILE A 68 -6.54 -5.99 2.27
N ARG A 69 -6.51 -7.32 2.13
CA ARG A 69 -7.53 -8.21 2.71
C ARG A 69 -7.56 -8.12 4.23
N ASN A 70 -6.39 -8.14 4.88
CA ASN A 70 -6.31 -8.03 6.33
C ASN A 70 -6.88 -6.71 6.83
N LEU A 71 -6.52 -5.59 6.21
CA LEU A 71 -7.03 -4.28 6.60
C LEU A 71 -8.55 -4.18 6.40
N TYR A 72 -9.07 -4.71 5.29
CA TYR A 72 -10.51 -4.77 5.06
C TYR A 72 -11.22 -5.56 6.17
N ASN A 73 -10.70 -6.74 6.55
CA ASN A 73 -11.28 -7.55 7.62
C ASN A 73 -11.22 -6.85 8.99
N LEU A 74 -10.11 -6.17 9.31
CA LEU A 74 -9.95 -5.42 10.56
C LEU A 74 -10.99 -4.29 10.68
N LEU A 75 -11.22 -3.57 9.59
CA LEU A 75 -12.21 -2.50 9.53
C LEU A 75 -13.63 -3.05 9.56
N LYS A 76 -13.92 -4.09 8.76
CA LYS A 76 -15.25 -4.72 8.69
C LYS A 76 -15.70 -5.30 10.03
N ASN A 77 -14.77 -5.87 10.78
CA ASN A 77 -15.05 -6.51 12.08
C ASN A 77 -14.93 -5.53 13.26
N ASN A 78 -14.78 -4.22 13.01
CA ASN A 78 -14.60 -3.18 14.04
C ASN A 78 -13.46 -3.47 15.04
N ILE A 79 -12.43 -4.21 14.62
CA ILE A 79 -11.23 -4.46 15.42
C ILE A 79 -10.40 -3.18 15.51
N LEU A 80 -10.34 -2.42 14.41
CA LEU A 80 -9.74 -1.08 14.37
C LEU A 80 -10.83 -0.02 14.48
N ILE A 81 -11.02 0.51 15.69
CA ILE A 81 -12.14 1.42 16.04
C ILE A 81 -12.03 2.77 15.32
N ASN A 82 -10.85 3.40 15.34
CA ASN A 82 -10.62 4.68 14.68
C ASN A 82 -9.30 4.66 13.89
N PRO A 83 -9.34 4.39 12.58
CA PRO A 83 -8.14 4.33 11.74
C PRO A 83 -7.50 5.72 11.50
N PHE A 84 -8.16 6.81 11.87
CA PHE A 84 -7.68 8.17 11.62
C PHE A 84 -7.05 8.86 12.84
N GLU A 85 -6.88 8.13 13.95
CA GLU A 85 -6.28 8.69 15.17
C GLU A 85 -4.89 9.28 14.94
N LYS A 86 -4.60 10.31 15.74
CA LYS A 86 -3.34 11.05 15.73
C LYS A 86 -2.11 10.14 15.90
N LYS A 87 -2.22 9.07 16.69
CA LYS A 87 -1.14 8.11 16.98
C LYS A 87 -0.63 7.35 15.75
N TYR A 88 -1.39 7.30 14.66
CA TYR A 88 -1.00 6.65 13.41
C TYR A 88 -0.36 7.61 12.39
N ARG A 89 -0.15 8.88 12.77
CA ARG A 89 0.44 9.90 11.90
C ARG A 89 1.79 10.33 12.45
N ASN A 90 2.73 10.56 11.54
CA ASN A 90 3.95 11.28 11.86
C ASN A 90 3.61 12.78 11.80
N ILE A 91 3.64 13.46 12.94
CA ILE A 91 3.24 14.88 13.11
C ILE A 91 4.46 15.68 13.47
#